data_AF-A0A940KNI8-F1
#
_entry.id   AF-A0A940KNI8-F1
#
_cell.length_a   1.000
_cell.length_b   1.000
_cell.length_c   1.000
_cell.angle_alpha   90.00
_cell.angle_beta   90.00
_cell.angle_gamma   90.00
#
_symmetry.space_group_name_H-M   'P 1'
#
loop_
_entity.id
_entity.type
_entity.pdbx_description
1 polymer ?
#
loop_
_entity_poly.entity_id
_entity_poly.type
_entity_poly.pdbx_seq_one_letter_code
_entity_poly.pdbx_strand_id
1 'polypeptide(L)' 'MIFELSEEQLMIQQAARDFARTECLPGVIERDEQQKFPRDQIMKLAELGFMGMMVDPAYGGSGLDTVSYV' A
#
# COMPACT_ATOMS: atom_id res chain seq x y z
N MET A 1 -24.84 -9.12 -11.09
CA MET A 1 -23.40 -8.82 -10.98
C MET A 1 -23.21 -8.19 -9.60
N ILE A 2 -22.20 -8.63 -8.86
CA ILE A 2 -21.85 -8.06 -7.55
C ILE A 2 -20.80 -6.98 -7.82
N PHE A 3 -20.99 -5.80 -7.25
CA PHE A 3 -20.12 -4.63 -7.46
C PHE A 3 -19.45 -4.14 -6.17
N GLU A 4 -19.88 -4.71 -5.04
CA GLU A 4 -19.35 -4.45 -3.73
C GLU A 4 -18.00 -5.15 -3.56
N LEU A 5 -17.08 -4.46 -2.86
CA LEU A 5 -15.83 -5.06 -2.44
C LEU A 5 -16.09 -6.14 -1.40
N SER A 6 -15.26 -7.18 -1.42
CA SER A 6 -15.22 -8.17 -0.34
C SER A 6 -14.74 -7.53 0.96
N GLU A 7 -15.00 -8.19 2.09
CA GLU A 7 -14.50 -7.74 3.40
C GLU A 7 -12.97 -7.64 3.41
N GLU A 8 -12.28 -8.58 2.78
CA GLU A 8 -10.83 -8.57 2.61
C GLU A 8 -10.35 -7.34 1.82
N GLN A 9 -10.97 -7.06 0.67
CA GLN A 9 -10.66 -5.89 -0.15
C GLN A 9 -10.90 -4.57 0.61
N LEU A 10 -11.98 -4.49 1.40
CA LEU A 10 -12.28 -3.33 2.24
C LEU A 10 -11.20 -3.14 3.33
N MET A 11 -10.76 -4.22 3.97
CA MET A 11 -9.70 -4.16 4.97
C MET A 11 -8.37 -3.69 4.36
N ILE A 12 -8.01 -4.19 3.19
CA ILE A 12 -6.80 -3.79 2.47
C ILE A 12 -6.87 -2.30 2.10
N GLN A 13 -7.99 -1.85 1.55
CA GLN A 13 -8.22 -0.44 1.22
C GLN A 13 -8.10 0.46 2.46
N GLN A 14 -8.67 0.02 3.59
CA GLN A 14 -8.61 0.78 4.84
C GLN A 14 -7.17 0.86 5.37
N ALA A 15 -6.42 -0.24 5.36
CA ALA A 15 -5.03 -0.26 5.77
C ALA A 15 -4.15 0.66 4.91
N ALA A 16 -4.32 0.63 3.59
CA ALA A 16 -3.62 1.53 2.67
C ALA A 16 -3.94 3.01 2.94
N ARG A 17 -5.22 3.32 3.19
CA ARG A 17 -5.68 4.68 3.52
C ARG A 17 -5.06 5.19 4.82
N ASP A 18 -5.02 4.35 5.84
CA ASP A 18 -4.46 4.72 7.13
C ASP A 18 -2.94 4.92 7.05
N PHE A 19 -2.25 4.05 6.33
CA PHE A 19 -0.82 4.23 6.03
C PHE A 19 -0.55 5.56 5.32
N ALA A 20 -1.32 5.89 4.28
CA ALA A 20 -1.16 7.15 3.56
C ALA A 20 -1.32 8.38 4.47
N ARG A 21 -2.29 8.34 5.40
CA ARG A 21 -2.56 9.45 6.33
C ARG A 21 -1.53 9.58 7.45
N THR A 22 -1.02 8.46 7.93
CA THR A 22 -0.15 8.42 9.11
C THR A 22 1.33 8.48 8.76
N GLU A 23 1.73 7.89 7.63
CA GLU A 23 3.14 7.72 7.25
C GLU A 23 3.53 8.56 6.03
N CYS A 24 2.64 8.67 5.03
CA CYS A 24 2.94 9.41 3.80
C CYS A 24 2.60 10.90 3.89
N LEU A 25 1.52 11.29 4.57
CA LEU A 25 1.08 12.68 4.67
C LEU A 25 2.07 13.57 5.43
N PRO A 26 2.62 13.17 6.60
CA PRO A 26 3.54 14.03 7.34
C PRO A 26 4.83 14.29 6.54
N GLY A 27 5.18 15.57 6.37
CA GLY A 27 6.41 15.99 5.68
C GLY A 27 6.39 15.81 4.16
N VAL A 28 5.24 15.56 3.54
CA VAL A 28 5.16 15.37 2.07
C VAL A 28 5.60 16.62 1.29
N ILE A 29 5.23 17.82 1.76
CA ILE A 29 5.59 19.09 1.10
C ILE A 29 7.11 19.27 1.08
N GLU A 30 7.77 19.08 2.23
CA GLU A 30 9.24 19.20 2.30
C GLU A 30 9.93 18.15 1.41
N ARG A 31 9.44 16.90 1.42
CA ARG A 31 10.01 15.84 0.58
C ARG A 31 9.88 16.15 -0.91
N ASP A 32 8.74 16.71 -1.32
CA ASP A 32 8.49 17.13 -2.70
C ASP A 32 9.41 18.29 -3.11
N GLU A 33 9.43 19.38 -2.32
CA GLU A 33 10.25 20.57 -2.57
C GLU A 33 11.75 20.22 -2.68
N GLN A 34 12.21 19.27 -1.88
CA GLN A 34 13.62 18.86 -1.84
C GLN A 34 13.92 17.64 -2.71
N GLN A 35 12.93 17.12 -3.44
CA GLN A 35 13.05 15.93 -4.29
C GLN A 35 13.65 14.71 -3.55
N LYS A 36 13.30 14.57 -2.26
CA LYS A 36 13.81 13.50 -1.39
C LYS A 36 13.09 12.20 -1.68
N PHE A 37 13.84 11.15 -1.99
CA PHE A 37 13.30 9.80 -2.10
C PHE A 37 12.78 9.30 -0.73
N PRO A 38 11.50 8.89 -0.62
CA PRO A 38 10.88 8.51 0.66
C PRO A 38 11.23 7.06 1.05
N ARG A 39 12.52 6.77 1.24
CA ARG A 39 13.00 5.41 1.51
C ARG A 39 12.29 4.76 2.71
N ASP A 40 12.11 5.52 3.79
CA ASP A 40 11.54 4.98 5.03
C ASP A 40 10.08 4.58 4.83
N GLN A 41 9.28 5.40 4.14
CA GLN A 41 7.90 5.06 3.79
C GLN A 41 7.85 3.83 2.89
N ILE A 42 8.73 3.73 1.89
CA ILE A 42 8.78 2.57 0.99
C ILE A 42 9.10 1.28 1.76
N MET A 43 10.05 1.32 2.70
CA MET A 43 10.38 0.16 3.52
C MET A 43 9.20 -0.27 4.40
N LYS A 44 8.53 0.67 5.07
CA LYS A 44 7.33 0.37 5.86
C LYS A 44 6.20 -0.20 5.01
N LEU A 45 6.00 0.35 3.81
CA LEU A 45 5.00 -0.12 2.86
C LEU A 45 5.31 -1.55 2.37
N ALA A 46 6.59 -1.89 2.21
CA ALA A 46 7.03 -3.24 1.88
C ALA A 46 6.76 -4.23 3.03
N GLU A 47 7.03 -3.85 4.28
CA GLU A 47 6.75 -4.67 5.46
C GLU A 47 5.26 -4.98 5.63
N LEU A 48 4.38 -4.08 5.17
CA LEU A 48 2.94 -4.27 5.14
C LEU A 48 2.44 -5.15 3.97
N GLY A 49 3.34 -5.61 3.09
CA GLY A 49 2.99 -6.47 1.95
C GLY A 49 2.39 -5.73 0.75
N PHE A 50 2.49 -4.40 0.70
CA PHE A 50 2.00 -3.60 -0.43
C PHE A 50 2.99 -3.54 -1.61
N MET A 51 4.25 -3.93 -1.39
CA MET A 51 5.28 -3.98 -2.43
C MET A 51 5.38 -5.40 -3.00
N GLY A 52 4.56 -5.70 -4.02
CA GLY A 52 4.45 -7.05 -4.60
C GLY A 52 3.12 -7.73 -4.29
N MET A 53 2.03 -6.97 -4.17
CA MET A 53 0.72 -7.48 -3.75
C MET A 53 0.24 -8.68 -4.58
N MET A 54 0.35 -8.62 -5.91
CA MET A 54 -0.11 -9.68 -6.82
C MET A 54 0.94 -10.77 -7.09
N VAL A 55 2.14 -10.66 -6.50
CA VAL A 55 3.21 -11.65 -6.68
C VAL A 55 2.88 -12.89 -5.86
N ASP A 56 3.15 -14.07 -6.40
CA ASP A 56 2.95 -15.34 -5.72
C ASP A 56 3.73 -15.37 -4.38
N PRO A 57 3.11 -15.79 -3.27
CA PRO A 57 3.79 -15.92 -1.98
C PRO A 57 5.07 -16.78 -2.02
N ALA A 58 5.19 -17.72 -2.95
CA ALA A 58 6.41 -18.51 -3.17
C ALA A 58 7.64 -17.63 -3.52
N TYR A 59 7.42 -16.41 -4.00
CA TYR A 59 8.47 -15.43 -4.30
C TYR A 59 8.49 -14.24 -3.31
N GLY A 60 7.77 -14.34 -2.20
CA GLY A 60 7.71 -13.28 -1.18
C GLY A 60 6.71 -12.17 -1.47
N GLY A 61 5.74 -12.40 -2.37
CA GLY A 61 4.59 -11.51 -2.57
C GLY A 61 3.42 -11.80 -1.64
N SER A 62 2.35 -11.01 -1.77
CA SER A 62 1.15 -11.14 -0.91
C SER A 62 0.05 -12.01 -1.52
N GLY A 63 0.16 -12.41 -2.78
CA GLY A 63 -0.83 -13.25 -3.46
C GLY A 63 -2.24 -12.64 -3.57
N LEU A 64 -2.37 -11.32 -3.46
CA LEU A 64 -3.63 -10.59 -3.50
C LEU A 64 -4.16 -10.43 -4.93
N ASP A 65 -5.48 -10.27 -5.02
CA ASP A 65 -6.16 -10.11 -6.31
C ASP A 65 -5.93 -8.72 -6.94
N THR A 66 -6.30 -8.61 -8.21
CA THR A 66 -6.18 -7.34 -8.94
C THR A 66 -7.08 -6.26 -8.35
N VAL A 67 -8.25 -6.60 -7.82
CA VAL A 67 -9.20 -5.63 -7.27
C VAL A 67 -8.63 -4.95 -6.03
N SER A 68 -7.90 -5.69 -5.20
CA SER A 68 -7.21 -5.17 -4.01
C SER A 68 -6.03 -4.26 -4.35
N TYR A 69 -5.48 -4.35 -5.57
CA TYR A 69 -4.34 -3.57 -6.01
C TYR A 69 -4.72 -2.17 -6.56
N VAL A 70 -5.92 -2.01 -7.12
CA VAL A 70 -6.39 -0.76 -7.77
C VAL A 70 -7.18 0.13 -6.81
#